data_AF-A0A3G2GCQ2-F1
#
_entry.id   AF-A0A3G2GCQ2-F1
#
_cell.length_a   1.000
_cell.length_b   1.000
_cell.length_c   1.000
_cell.angle_alpha   90.00
_cell.angle_beta   90.00
_cell.angle_gamma   90.00
#
_symmetry.space_group_name_H-M   'P 1'
#
loop_
_entity.id
_entity.type
_entity.pdbx_description
1 polymer ?
#
loop_
_entity_poly.entity_id
_entity_poly.type
_entity_poly.pdbx_seq_one_letter_code
_entity_poly.pdbx_strand_id
1 'polypeptide(L)' 'MDAATKIADALGVTLDYLVKDGQYEQIDNDTLKKLKAIQELDSDTKAHIFATIDAFIKASKLKNIAAM' A
#
# COMPACT_ATOMS: atom_id res chain seq x y z
N MET A 1 12.35 13.54 18.36
CA MET A 1 11.40 12.93 17.41
C MET A 1 10.12 13.73 17.44
N ASP A 2 9.77 14.33 16.32
CA ASP A 2 8.61 15.20 16.15
C ASP A 2 7.31 14.40 16.35
N ALA A 3 6.21 15.06 16.71
CA ALA A 3 4.94 14.38 16.98
C ALA A 3 4.46 13.60 15.75
N ALA A 4 4.66 14.16 14.56
CA ALA A 4 4.35 13.51 13.29
C ALA A 4 5.19 12.24 13.06
N THR A 5 6.47 12.22 13.43
CA THR A 5 7.32 11.01 13.33
C THR A 5 6.79 9.89 14.20
N LYS A 6 6.43 10.18 15.46
CA LYS A 6 5.89 9.18 16.38
C LYS A 6 4.55 8.61 15.89
N ILE A 7 3.73 9.47 15.27
CA ILE A 7 2.46 9.06 14.68
C ILE A 7 2.72 8.21 13.42
N ALA A 8 3.70 8.57 12.58
CA ALA A 8 4.07 7.79 11.40
C ALA A 8 4.56 6.39 11.79
N ASP A 9 5.46 6.32 12.79
CA ASP A 9 5.98 5.07 13.34
C ASP A 9 4.85 4.23 13.95
N ALA A 10 3.97 4.83 14.76
CA ALA A 10 2.83 4.12 15.36
C ALA A 10 1.82 3.61 14.32
N LEU A 11 1.71 4.28 13.18
CA LEU A 11 0.81 3.92 12.09
C LEU A 11 1.47 3.03 11.03
N GLY A 12 2.78 2.78 11.11
CA GLY A 12 3.55 1.99 10.15
C GLY A 12 3.63 2.63 8.75
N VAL A 13 3.66 3.95 8.68
CA VAL A 13 3.69 4.73 7.43
C VAL A 13 4.91 5.63 7.37
N THR A 14 5.27 6.13 6.19
CA THR A 14 6.34 7.12 6.05
C THR A 14 5.88 8.48 6.57
N LEU A 15 6.81 9.32 7.05
CA LEU A 15 6.49 10.68 7.48
C LEU A 15 5.82 11.46 6.34
N ASP A 16 6.33 11.35 5.11
CA ASP A 16 5.77 11.94 3.89
C ASP A 16 4.28 11.62 3.66
N TYR A 17 3.81 10.46 4.14
CA TYR A 17 2.40 10.09 4.12
C TYR A 17 1.52 11.04 4.94
N LEU A 18 2.05 11.58 6.04
CA LEU A 18 1.34 12.48 6.94
C LEU A 18 1.42 13.95 6.52
N VAL A 19 2.47 14.34 5.77
CA VAL A 19 2.77 15.75 5.48
C VAL A 19 2.24 16.25 4.14
N LYS A 20 1.54 15.40 3.36
CA LYS A 20 0.72 15.81 2.19
C LYS A 20 1.48 16.35 0.97
N ASP A 21 2.81 16.50 1.03
CA ASP A 21 3.64 17.12 -0.04
C ASP A 21 4.30 16.12 -1.01
N GLY A 22 4.05 14.82 -0.85
CA GLY A 22 4.60 13.77 -1.72
C GLY A 22 3.68 13.37 -2.86
N GLN A 23 4.27 12.97 -4.00
CA GLN A 23 3.62 12.45 -5.23
C GLN A 23 2.72 11.19 -5.04
N TYR A 24 2.58 10.71 -3.81
CA TYR A 24 1.70 9.60 -3.47
C TYR A 24 0.31 10.18 -3.17
N GLU A 25 -0.48 10.32 -4.23
CA GLU A 25 -1.91 10.57 -4.14
C GLU A 25 -2.51 9.75 -3.00
N GLN A 26 -3.04 10.49 -2.04
CA GLN A 26 -3.81 10.08 -0.87
C GLN A 26 -4.37 8.65 -1.00
N ILE A 27 -3.65 7.65 -0.49
CA ILE A 27 -4.22 6.31 -0.33
C ILE A 27 -5.42 6.49 0.60
N ASP A 28 -6.61 6.15 0.13
CA ASP A 28 -7.81 6.31 0.93
C ASP A 28 -7.73 5.43 2.19
N ASN A 29 -8.46 5.84 3.23
CA ASN A 29 -8.42 5.16 4.53
C ASN A 29 -8.81 3.68 4.46
N ASP A 30 -9.67 3.29 3.52
CA ASP A 30 -10.09 1.90 3.35
C ASP A 30 -8.98 1.06 2.71
N THR A 31 -8.28 1.60 1.72
CA THR A 31 -7.08 0.96 1.15
C THR A 31 -6.00 0.80 2.20
N LEU A 32 -5.74 1.81 3.04
CA LEU A 32 -4.80 1.69 4.16
C LEU A 32 -5.18 0.59 5.16
N LYS A 33 -6.45 0.53 5.57
CA LYS A 33 -6.94 -0.49 6.52
C LYS A 33 -6.71 -1.90 5.98
N LYS A 34 -6.95 -2.12 4.69
CA LYS A 34 -6.69 -3.41 4.04
C LYS A 34 -5.20 -3.76 4.04
N LEU A 35 -4.33 -2.80 3.73
CA LEU A 35 -2.88 -3.01 3.78
C LEU A 35 -2.41 -3.38 5.19
N LYS A 36 -2.93 -2.70 6.23
CA LYS A 36 -2.65 -3.04 7.64
C LYS A 36 -3.15 -4.44 8.00
N ALA A 37 -4.36 -4.80 7.60
CA ALA A 37 -4.90 -6.14 7.83
C ALA A 37 -4.04 -7.23 7.17
N ILE A 38 -3.50 -6.98 5.97
CA ILE A 38 -2.59 -7.90 5.28
C ILE A 38 -1.29 -8.10 6.08
N GLN A 39 -0.77 -7.05 6.74
CA GLN A 39 0.45 -7.14 7.54
C GLN A 39 0.32 -8.07 8.76
N GLU A 40 -0.89 -8.19 9.31
CA GLU A 40 -1.18 -9.06 10.47
C GLU A 40 -1.38 -10.54 10.10
N LEU A 41 -1.38 -10.88 8.80
CA LEU A 41 -1.54 -12.26 8.33
C LEU A 41 -0.25 -13.07 8.49
N ASP A 42 -0.41 -14.38 8.59
CA ASP A 42 0.72 -15.31 8.55
C ASP A 42 1.47 -15.21 7.22
N SER A 43 2.74 -15.62 7.24
CA SER A 43 3.66 -15.45 6.12
C SER A 43 3.20 -16.13 4.83
N ASP A 44 2.53 -17.28 4.93
CA ASP A 44 2.08 -18.06 3.78
C ASP A 44 0.87 -17.38 3.12
N THR A 45 -0.14 -17.04 3.92
CA THR A 45 -1.32 -16.30 3.45
C THR A 45 -0.92 -14.94 2.86
N LYS A 46 -0.01 -14.21 3.51
CA LYS A 46 0.49 -12.92 3.05
C LYS A 46 1.19 -13.05 1.69
N ALA A 47 2.00 -14.08 1.49
CA ALA A 47 2.68 -14.34 0.22
C ALA A 47 1.68 -14.61 -0.92
N HIS A 48 0.62 -15.37 -0.66
CA HIS A 48 -0.44 -15.62 -1.65
C HIS A 48 -1.20 -14.35 -2.05
N ILE A 49 -1.50 -13.48 -1.09
CA ILE A 49 -2.15 -12.20 -1.37
C ILE A 49 -1.26 -11.31 -2.25
N PHE A 50 0.02 -11.20 -1.93
CA PHE A 50 0.95 -10.39 -2.74
C PHE A 50 1.10 -10.93 -4.16
N ALA A 51 1.26 -12.25 -4.33
CA ALA A 51 1.32 -12.88 -5.65
C ALA A 51 0.06 -12.58 -6.49
N THR A 52 -1.10 -12.56 -5.85
CA THR A 52 -2.38 -12.25 -6.49
C THR A 52 -2.46 -10.78 -6.92
N ILE A 53 -2.08 -9.85 -6.04
CA ILE A 53 -2.02 -8.41 -6.35
C ILE A 53 -1.08 -8.16 -7.54
N ASP A 54 0.12 -8.75 -7.52
CA ASP A 54 1.11 -8.62 -8.58
C ASP A 54 0.59 -9.14 -9.93
N ALA A 55 -0.08 -10.30 -9.91
CA ALA A 55 -0.70 -10.88 -11.10
C ALA A 55 -1.75 -9.93 -11.71
N PHE A 56 -2.61 -9.32 -10.89
CA PHE A 56 -3.61 -8.38 -11.37
C PHE A 56 -3.01 -7.09 -11.91
N ILE A 57 -1.99 -6.52 -11.24
CA ILE A 57 -1.28 -5.32 -11.72
C ILE A 57 -0.63 -5.62 -13.09
N LYS A 58 0.06 -6.76 -13.20
CA LYS A 58 0.69 -7.17 -14.47
C LYS A 58 -0.34 -7.35 -15.57
N ALA A 59 -1.45 -8.04 -15.30
CA ALA A 59 -2.53 -8.24 -16.27
C ALA A 59 -3.14 -6.91 -16.73
N SER A 60 -3.36 -5.96 -15.81
CA SER A 60 -3.89 -4.64 -16.15
C SER A 60 -2.95 -3.85 -17.06
N LYS A 61 -1.64 -3.86 -16.78
CA LYS A 61 -0.63 -3.20 -17.62
C LYS A 61 -0.59 -3.80 -19.03
N LEU A 62 -0.66 -5.13 -19.13
CA LEU A 62 -0.68 -5.83 -20.43
C LEU A 62 -1.94 -5.51 -21.24
N LYS A 63 -3.12 -5.44 -20.60
CA LYS A 63 -4.37 -5.02 -21.27
C LYS A 63 -4.28 -3.60 -21.80
N ASN A 64 -3.69 -2.68 -21.04
CA ASN A 64 -3.52 -1.30 -21.49
C ASN A 64 -2.58 -1.18 -22.70
N ILE A 65 -1.56 -2.04 -22.79
CA ILE A 65 -0.67 -2.08 -23.97
C ILE A 65 -1.38 -2.70 -25.18
N ALA A 66 -2.18 -3.75 -24.99
CA ALA A 66 -2.90 -4.43 -26.07
C ALA A 66 -4.11 -3.64 -26.61
N ALA A 67 -4.57 -2.62 -25.87
CA ALA A 67 -5.65 -1.72 -26.29
C ALA A 67 -5.15 -0.47 -27.05
N MET A 68 -3.83 -0.34 -27.24
CA MET A 68 -3.17 0.71 -28.02
C MET A 68 -2.87 0.26 -29.45
#